data_AF-S7VFA2-F1
#
_entry.id   AF-S7VFA2-F1
#
_cell.length_a   1.000
_cell.length_b   1.000
_cell.length_c   1.000
_cell.angle_alpha   90.00
_cell.angle_beta   90.00
_cell.angle_gamma   90.00
#
_symmetry.space_group_name_H-M   'P 1'
#
loop_
_entity.id
_entity.type
_entity.pdbx_description
1 polymer ?
#
loop_
_entity_poly.entity_id
_entity_poly.type
_entity_poly.pdbx_seq_one_letter_code
_entity_poly.pdbx_strand_id
1 'polypeptide(L)'
;MQSKFYIGEGDEAAKLIASLDQALASFSKAREETCSVFGFDGVLSRELPLGGVTVVGFWTKDDIEVGQRTSRGVLPQSMSGDGHGWRPDMRTKTGKILKAALTELNDKTVDYSVYLTRSLGIGFHAAFNGRLYISVAGAVGGKVLAKVPQRDYSDTTAPTPPQWMREVKESEFLAAQGR
;
A
#
# COMPACT_ATOMS: atom_id res chain seq x y z
N MET A 1 -12.80 -18.49 14.30
CA MET A 1 -11.99 -17.25 14.41
C MET A 1 -12.92 -16.09 14.15
N GLN A 2 -13.19 -15.28 15.18
CA GLN A 2 -14.07 -14.12 15.07
C GLN A 2 -13.24 -12.86 14.79
N SER A 3 -13.89 -11.73 14.49
CA SER A 3 -13.21 -10.44 14.37
C SER A 3 -13.86 -9.45 15.33
N LYS A 4 -13.03 -8.60 15.93
CA LYS A 4 -13.49 -7.42 16.64
C LYS A 4 -13.38 -6.20 15.73
N PHE A 5 -14.31 -5.28 15.91
CA PHE A 5 -14.45 -4.07 15.11
C PHE A 5 -14.24 -2.86 16.00
N TYR A 6 -13.53 -1.87 15.47
CA TYR A 6 -13.17 -0.67 16.20
C TYR A 6 -13.40 0.57 15.36
N ILE A 7 -13.85 1.64 16.02
CA ILE A 7 -14.00 2.97 15.44
C ILE A 7 -13.23 3.95 16.32
N GLY A 8 -12.37 4.74 15.70
CA GLY A 8 -11.71 5.88 16.32
C GLY A 8 -12.16 7.17 15.65
N GLU A 9 -12.40 8.19 16.48
CA GLU A 9 -12.90 9.52 16.08
C GLU A 9 -12.15 10.60 16.87
N GLY A 10 -12.39 11.87 16.54
CA GLY A 10 -11.78 13.00 17.25
C GLY A 10 -10.37 13.34 16.77
N ASP A 11 -9.62 14.03 17.62
CA ASP A 11 -8.33 14.63 17.27
C ASP A 11 -7.28 13.58 16.88
N GLU A 12 -7.27 12.43 17.54
CA GLU A 12 -6.37 11.32 17.24
C GLU A 12 -6.63 10.74 15.86
N ALA A 13 -7.90 10.54 15.50
CA ALA A 13 -8.30 10.09 14.16
C ALA A 13 -7.92 11.13 13.10
N ALA A 14 -8.22 12.42 13.36
CA ALA A 14 -7.90 13.50 12.43
C ALA A 14 -6.39 13.63 12.18
N LYS A 15 -5.57 13.55 13.23
CA LYS A 15 -4.10 13.57 13.11
C LYS A 15 -3.57 12.39 12.30
N LEU A 16 -4.09 11.19 12.55
CA LEU A 16 -3.66 10.00 11.82
C LEU A 16 -4.04 10.06 10.34
N ILE A 17 -5.25 10.53 10.02
CA ILE A 17 -5.70 10.73 8.64
C ILE A 17 -4.83 11.79 7.95
N ALA A 18 -4.58 12.93 8.58
CA ALA A 18 -3.72 13.98 8.02
C ALA A 18 -2.28 13.48 7.76
N SER A 19 -1.74 12.67 8.67
CA SER A 19 -0.41 12.04 8.50
C SER A 19 -0.38 11.08 7.32
N LEU A 20 -1.44 10.28 7.13
CA LEU A 20 -1.59 9.39 5.98
C LEU A 20 -1.69 10.19 4.68
N ASP A 21 -2.52 11.22 4.63
CA ASP A 21 -2.68 12.10 3.47
C ASP A 21 -1.35 12.78 3.09
N GLN A 22 -0.59 13.24 4.07
CA GLN A 22 0.74 13.81 3.84
C GLN A 22 1.71 12.77 3.24
N ALA A 23 1.68 11.53 3.75
CA ALA A 23 2.53 10.46 3.23
C ALA A 23 2.16 10.09 1.79
N LEU A 24 0.85 10.01 1.48
CA LEU A 24 0.35 9.77 0.13
C LEU A 24 0.70 10.91 -0.84
N ALA A 25 0.60 12.16 -0.40
CA ALA A 25 1.00 13.33 -1.20
C ALA A 25 2.51 13.31 -1.49
N SER A 26 3.33 12.98 -0.48
CA SER A 26 4.78 12.84 -0.63
C SER A 26 5.16 11.74 -1.65
N PHE A 27 4.52 10.57 -1.55
CA PHE A 27 4.72 9.49 -2.53
C PHE A 27 4.29 9.90 -3.93
N SER A 28 3.12 10.55 -4.07
CA SER A 28 2.59 11.01 -5.37
C SER A 28 3.54 12.00 -6.03
N LYS A 29 4.07 12.96 -5.27
CA LYS A 29 5.08 13.92 -5.75
C LYS A 29 6.38 13.22 -6.16
N ALA A 30 6.91 12.32 -5.34
CA ALA A 30 8.13 11.58 -5.66
C ALA A 30 7.96 10.71 -6.92
N ARG A 31 6.79 10.12 -7.11
CA ARG A 31 6.43 9.36 -8.31
C ARG A 31 6.43 10.25 -9.54
N GLU A 32 5.77 11.40 -9.49
CA GLU A 32 5.72 12.36 -10.60
C GLU A 32 7.10 12.88 -10.97
N GLU A 33 7.92 13.26 -9.99
CA GLU A 33 9.30 13.70 -10.21
C GLU A 33 10.14 12.59 -10.87
N THR A 34 10.04 11.36 -10.36
CA THR A 34 10.78 10.20 -10.91
C THR A 34 10.36 9.94 -12.36
N CYS A 35 9.05 9.90 -12.62
CA CYS A 35 8.50 9.70 -13.96
C CYS A 35 8.96 10.80 -14.93
N SER A 36 8.91 12.07 -14.50
CA SER A 36 9.34 13.21 -15.30
C SER A 36 10.82 13.17 -15.64
N VAL A 37 11.69 12.79 -14.69
CA VAL A 37 13.15 12.70 -14.92
C VAL A 37 13.50 11.65 -15.96
N PHE A 38 12.78 10.53 -15.97
CA PHE A 38 13.10 9.38 -16.84
C PHE A 38 12.20 9.26 -18.08
N GLY A 39 11.25 10.19 -18.26
CA GLY A 39 10.36 10.24 -19.41
C GLY A 39 9.38 9.07 -19.45
N PHE A 40 8.75 8.76 -18.32
CA PHE A 40 7.67 7.79 -18.21
C PHE A 40 6.38 8.46 -17.75
N ASP A 41 5.24 7.87 -18.09
CA ASP A 41 3.92 8.42 -17.70
C ASP A 41 3.49 7.94 -16.31
N GLY A 42 4.09 6.84 -15.83
CA GLY A 42 3.73 6.25 -14.55
C GLY A 42 4.69 5.17 -14.09
N VAL A 43 4.31 4.55 -12.99
CA VAL A 43 5.04 3.41 -12.41
C VAL A 43 4.13 2.20 -12.31
N LEU A 44 4.75 1.03 -12.35
CA LEU A 44 4.09 -0.25 -12.14
C LEU A 44 4.20 -0.63 -10.69
N SER A 45 3.05 -0.89 -10.11
CA SER A 45 2.91 -1.31 -8.73
C SER A 45 2.36 -2.73 -8.67
N ARG A 46 2.79 -3.49 -7.67
CA ARG A 46 2.30 -4.82 -7.39
C ARG A 46 1.94 -4.92 -5.92
N GLU A 47 0.74 -5.42 -5.64
CA GLU A 47 0.31 -5.74 -4.28
C GLU A 47 1.07 -6.96 -3.75
N LEU A 48 1.41 -6.92 -2.46
CA LEU A 48 2.10 -8.00 -1.77
C LEU A 48 1.08 -8.93 -1.06
N PRO A 49 1.37 -10.25 -0.95
CA PRO A 49 0.43 -11.22 -0.39
C PRO A 49 -0.06 -10.94 1.05
N LEU A 50 0.68 -10.15 1.83
CA LEU A 50 0.35 -9.80 3.21
C LEU A 50 -0.02 -8.32 3.38
N GLY A 51 -0.46 -7.69 2.29
CA GLY A 51 -0.67 -6.25 2.22
C GLY A 51 0.62 -5.49 1.93
N GLY A 52 0.45 -4.27 1.42
CA GLY A 52 1.56 -3.46 0.96
C GLY A 52 1.66 -3.46 -0.55
N VAL A 53 2.33 -2.45 -1.07
CA VAL A 53 2.56 -2.26 -2.49
C VAL A 53 4.06 -2.12 -2.72
N THR A 54 4.56 -2.72 -3.80
CA THR A 54 5.92 -2.51 -4.26
C THR A 54 5.93 -1.95 -5.67
N VAL A 55 6.85 -1.02 -5.93
CA VAL A 55 7.08 -0.49 -7.27
C VAL A 55 8.05 -1.38 -8.02
N VAL A 56 7.63 -1.93 -9.16
CA VAL A 56 8.34 -2.97 -9.90
C VAL A 56 8.87 -2.51 -11.27
N GLY A 57 8.39 -1.38 -11.78
CA GLY A 57 8.74 -0.90 -13.11
C GLY A 57 8.14 0.45 -13.43
N PHE A 58 8.26 0.84 -14.70
CA PHE A 58 7.69 2.04 -15.28
C PHE A 58 6.60 1.70 -16.29
N TRP A 59 5.69 2.65 -16.47
CA TRP A 59 4.61 2.58 -17.43
C TRP A 59 4.72 3.75 -18.40
N THR A 60 4.41 3.51 -19.66
CA THR A 60 4.13 4.60 -20.62
C THR A 60 3.04 4.18 -21.59
N LYS A 61 2.30 5.15 -22.11
CA LYS A 61 1.27 4.95 -23.10
C LYS A 61 1.85 4.50 -24.45
N ASP A 62 2.98 5.07 -24.84
CA ASP A 62 3.62 4.81 -26.14
C ASP A 62 4.69 3.73 -26.03
N ASP A 63 4.83 2.86 -27.04
CA ASP A 63 5.88 1.84 -27.03
C ASP A 63 7.27 2.48 -27.14
N ILE A 64 8.25 1.86 -26.50
CA ILE A 64 9.66 2.17 -26.71
C ILE A 64 10.16 1.24 -27.79
N GLU A 65 10.49 1.82 -28.94
CA GLU A 65 11.04 1.10 -30.08
C GLU A 65 12.21 0.20 -29.67
N VAL A 66 12.28 -1.00 -30.25
CA VAL A 66 13.28 -2.02 -29.90
C VAL A 66 14.71 -1.46 -29.91
N GLY A 67 15.04 -0.61 -30.90
CA GLY A 67 16.36 0.02 -31.02
C GLY A 67 16.71 1.03 -29.92
N GLN A 68 15.70 1.55 -29.21
CA GLN A 68 15.88 2.55 -28.15
C GLN A 68 15.90 1.94 -26.74
N ARG A 69 15.50 0.67 -26.58
CA ARG A 69 15.37 0.03 -25.25
C ARG A 69 16.69 -0.03 -24.49
N THR A 70 17.79 -0.33 -25.17
CA THR A 70 19.12 -0.41 -24.55
C THR A 70 19.63 0.97 -24.11
N SER A 71 19.45 2.02 -24.93
CA SER A 71 19.85 3.38 -24.55
C SER A 71 19.00 3.94 -23.42
N ARG A 72 17.70 3.60 -23.39
CA ARG A 72 16.80 3.89 -22.27
C ARG A 72 17.00 2.97 -21.07
N GLY A 73 17.81 1.93 -21.18
CA GLY A 73 18.13 1.00 -20.09
C GLY A 73 16.94 0.18 -19.59
N VAL A 74 16.03 -0.22 -20.48
CA VAL A 74 14.79 -0.93 -20.14
C VAL A 74 14.62 -2.25 -20.87
N LEU A 75 13.83 -3.14 -20.27
CA LEU A 75 13.32 -4.37 -20.86
C LEU A 75 11.80 -4.39 -20.79
N PRO A 76 11.11 -4.95 -21.79
CA PRO A 76 9.67 -5.08 -21.74
C PRO A 76 9.26 -5.93 -20.53
N GLN A 77 8.16 -5.52 -19.90
CA GLN A 77 7.52 -6.21 -18.79
C GLN A 77 6.07 -6.49 -19.15
N SER A 78 5.63 -7.73 -18.92
CA SER A 78 4.24 -8.11 -19.15
C SER A 78 3.32 -7.30 -18.24
N MET A 79 2.24 -6.80 -18.81
CA MET A 79 1.18 -6.10 -18.10
C MET A 79 -0.16 -6.42 -18.75
N SER A 80 -1.22 -6.26 -17.96
CA SER A 80 -2.60 -6.21 -18.42
C SER A 80 -3.06 -4.75 -18.51
N GLY A 81 -3.61 -4.33 -19.65
CA GLY A 81 -4.18 -3.00 -19.85
C GLY A 81 -3.57 -2.26 -21.03
N ASP A 82 -3.97 -1.00 -21.21
CA ASP A 82 -3.48 -0.14 -22.27
C ASP A 82 -2.09 0.43 -21.91
N GLY A 83 -1.15 0.35 -22.84
CA GLY A 83 0.22 0.86 -22.71
C GLY A 83 1.29 -0.21 -22.51
N HIS A 84 2.50 0.24 -22.20
CA HIS A 84 3.72 -0.56 -22.23
C HIS A 84 4.48 -0.51 -20.90
N GLY A 85 4.84 -1.71 -20.42
CA GLY A 85 5.51 -1.90 -19.15
C GLY A 85 7.00 -2.09 -19.33
N TRP A 86 7.78 -1.46 -18.46
CA TRP A 86 9.23 -1.45 -18.56
C TRP A 86 9.88 -1.73 -17.22
N ARG A 87 10.71 -2.76 -17.17
CA ARG A 87 11.62 -2.99 -16.03
C ARG A 87 13.03 -2.51 -16.37
N PRO A 88 13.83 -2.11 -15.38
CA PRO A 88 15.21 -1.73 -15.64
C PRO A 88 16.06 -2.89 -16.22
N ASP A 89 16.87 -2.61 -17.22
CA ASP A 89 17.90 -3.52 -17.75
C ASP A 89 19.20 -3.39 -16.95
N MET A 90 19.39 -4.30 -15.99
CA MET A 90 20.54 -4.32 -15.09
C MET A 90 21.90 -4.51 -15.77
N ARG A 91 21.92 -4.88 -17.07
CA ARG A 91 23.14 -4.97 -17.87
C ARG A 91 23.68 -3.61 -18.28
N THR A 92 22.83 -2.57 -18.28
CA THR A 92 23.17 -1.21 -18.71
C THR A 92 23.42 -0.28 -17.53
N LYS A 93 24.20 0.80 -17.74
CA LYS A 93 24.39 1.84 -16.71
C LYS A 93 23.07 2.56 -16.40
N THR A 94 22.31 2.93 -17.44
CA THR A 94 21.00 3.57 -17.32
C THR A 94 20.01 2.72 -16.54
N GLY A 95 19.93 1.41 -16.80
CA GLY A 95 19.04 0.52 -16.07
C GLY A 95 19.41 0.37 -14.59
N LYS A 96 20.69 0.43 -14.22
CA LYS A 96 21.09 0.49 -12.80
C LYS A 96 20.60 1.77 -12.11
N ILE A 97 20.66 2.91 -12.79
CA ILE A 97 20.13 4.20 -12.30
C ILE A 97 18.61 4.11 -12.13
N LEU A 98 17.90 3.61 -13.15
CA LEU A 98 16.45 3.39 -13.07
C LEU A 98 16.08 2.47 -11.90
N LYS A 99 16.84 1.39 -11.67
CA LYS A 99 16.60 0.49 -10.54
C LYS A 99 16.80 1.20 -9.20
N ALA A 100 17.83 2.02 -9.06
CA ALA A 100 18.05 2.80 -7.83
C ALA A 100 16.88 3.75 -7.58
N ALA A 101 16.43 4.48 -8.60
CA ALA A 101 15.28 5.38 -8.49
C ALA A 101 13.98 4.63 -8.10
N LEU A 102 13.72 3.46 -8.69
CA LEU A 102 12.58 2.62 -8.29
C LEU A 102 12.71 2.12 -6.85
N THR A 103 13.91 1.81 -6.37
CA THR A 103 14.14 1.41 -4.96
C THR A 103 13.85 2.59 -4.03
N GLU A 104 14.38 3.78 -4.31
CA GLU A 104 14.10 4.98 -3.52
C GLU A 104 12.61 5.35 -3.50
N LEU A 105 11.93 5.18 -4.64
CA LEU A 105 10.49 5.38 -4.72
C LEU A 105 9.72 4.29 -3.95
N ASN A 106 10.19 3.05 -4.00
CA ASN A 106 9.60 1.93 -3.28
C ASN A 106 9.62 2.18 -1.76
N ASP A 107 10.71 2.73 -1.22
CA ASP A 107 10.84 3.06 0.21
C ASP A 107 9.87 4.15 0.69
N LYS A 108 9.38 4.97 -0.25
CA LYS A 108 8.35 5.99 -0.02
C LYS A 108 6.94 5.49 -0.26
N THR A 109 6.76 4.24 -0.71
CA THR A 109 5.43 3.71 -1.07
C THR A 109 4.57 3.59 0.18
N VAL A 110 3.33 4.07 0.05
CA VAL A 110 2.34 4.03 1.12
C VAL A 110 1.18 3.15 0.67
N ASP A 111 1.00 2.03 1.35
CA ASP A 111 -0.24 1.26 1.29
C ASP A 111 -1.15 1.74 2.42
N TYR A 112 -2.38 2.10 2.07
CA TYR A 112 -3.33 2.74 2.96
C TYR A 112 -3.64 1.91 4.21
N SER A 113 -3.98 0.63 4.03
CA SER A 113 -4.36 -0.25 5.15
C SER A 113 -3.14 -0.64 5.97
N VAL A 114 -1.99 -0.90 5.33
CA VAL A 114 -0.74 -1.20 6.03
C VAL A 114 -0.27 -0.01 6.86
N TYR A 115 -0.36 1.21 6.33
CA TYR A 115 0.01 2.42 7.05
C TYR A 115 -0.83 2.59 8.32
N LEU A 116 -2.16 2.46 8.20
CA LEU A 116 -3.06 2.60 9.34
C LEU A 116 -2.87 1.47 10.36
N THR A 117 -2.82 0.21 9.92
CA THR A 117 -2.63 -0.92 10.84
C THR A 117 -1.30 -0.85 11.60
N ARG A 118 -0.22 -0.37 10.96
CA ARG A 118 1.06 -0.11 11.64
C ARG A 118 0.96 1.05 12.63
N SER A 119 0.35 2.16 12.22
CA SER A 119 0.20 3.36 13.07
C SER A 119 -0.65 3.10 14.30
N LEU A 120 -1.64 2.21 14.20
CA LEU A 120 -2.48 1.76 15.30
C LEU A 120 -1.83 0.66 16.15
N GLY A 121 -0.68 0.11 15.74
CA GLY A 121 -0.04 -1.02 16.43
C GLY A 121 -0.83 -2.34 16.34
N ILE A 122 -1.71 -2.47 15.34
CA ILE A 122 -2.63 -3.62 15.19
C ILE A 122 -2.25 -4.56 14.04
N GLY A 123 -1.06 -4.42 13.46
CA GLY A 123 -0.56 -5.32 12.43
C GLY A 123 -0.54 -6.77 12.93
N PHE A 124 -1.45 -7.59 12.42
CA PHE A 124 -1.61 -8.99 12.84
C PHE A 124 -2.03 -9.86 11.68
N HIS A 125 -1.47 -11.06 11.63
CA HIS A 125 -1.85 -12.11 10.72
C HIS A 125 -1.86 -13.44 11.46
N ALA A 126 -2.86 -14.27 11.18
CA ALA A 126 -2.94 -15.62 11.72
C ALA A 126 -3.57 -16.57 10.71
N ALA A 127 -2.98 -17.75 10.60
CA ALA A 127 -3.55 -18.85 9.83
C ALA A 127 -4.40 -19.74 10.74
N PHE A 128 -5.61 -20.09 10.30
CA PHE A 128 -6.51 -21.00 11.01
C PHE A 128 -7.42 -21.72 10.02
N ASN A 129 -7.51 -23.06 10.12
CA ASN A 129 -8.29 -23.92 9.21
C ASN A 129 -8.06 -23.64 7.72
N GLY A 130 -6.79 -23.53 7.31
CA GLY A 130 -6.42 -23.27 5.91
C GLY A 130 -6.77 -21.86 5.41
N ARG A 131 -7.21 -20.96 6.28
CA ARG A 131 -7.52 -19.56 5.95
C ARG A 131 -6.55 -18.62 6.62
N LEU A 132 -6.15 -17.58 5.90
CA LEU A 132 -5.38 -16.46 6.44
C LEU A 132 -6.35 -15.38 6.92
N TYR A 133 -6.15 -14.89 8.13
CA TYR A 133 -6.87 -13.77 8.70
C TYR A 133 -5.89 -12.66 9.02
N ILE A 134 -6.20 -11.44 8.60
CA ILE A 134 -5.34 -10.27 8.76
C ILE A 134 -6.12 -9.13 9.40
N SER A 135 -5.43 -8.30 10.17
CA SER A 135 -5.96 -6.99 10.56
C SER A 135 -6.06 -6.09 9.33
N VAL A 136 -7.13 -5.30 9.27
CA VAL A 136 -7.37 -4.33 8.21
C VAL A 136 -7.81 -3.03 8.83
N ALA A 137 -7.33 -1.90 8.30
CA ALA A 137 -7.77 -0.59 8.73
C ALA A 137 -8.04 0.33 7.53
N GLY A 138 -9.00 1.24 7.71
CA GLY A 138 -9.42 2.21 6.71
C GLY A 138 -9.79 3.53 7.38
N ALA A 139 -10.00 4.57 6.58
CA ALA A 139 -10.59 5.81 7.09
C ALA A 139 -11.70 6.28 6.16
N VAL A 140 -12.79 6.77 6.74
CA VAL A 140 -13.97 7.24 6.01
C VAL A 140 -14.70 8.28 6.85
N GLY A 141 -15.09 9.40 6.24
CA GLY A 141 -15.85 10.44 6.92
C GLY A 141 -15.19 10.97 8.19
N GLY A 142 -13.86 11.11 8.20
CA GLY A 142 -13.09 11.56 9.38
C GLY A 142 -12.92 10.50 10.48
N LYS A 143 -13.40 9.28 10.28
CA LYS A 143 -13.28 8.17 11.23
C LYS A 143 -12.20 7.20 10.78
N VAL A 144 -11.50 6.60 11.73
CA VAL A 144 -10.60 5.47 11.49
C VAL A 144 -11.30 4.18 11.90
N LEU A 145 -11.38 3.24 10.97
CA LEU A 145 -12.06 1.96 11.14
C LEU A 145 -11.02 0.84 11.15
N ALA A 146 -11.11 -0.07 12.11
CA ALA A 146 -10.23 -1.23 12.18
C ALA A 146 -11.00 -2.53 12.44
N LYS A 147 -10.57 -3.60 11.75
CA LYS A 147 -11.01 -4.98 11.97
C LYS A 147 -9.81 -5.79 12.42
N VAL A 148 -9.89 -6.39 13.60
CA VAL A 148 -8.81 -7.19 14.19
C VAL A 148 -9.30 -8.62 14.41
N PRO A 149 -8.67 -9.64 13.78
CA PRO A 149 -9.02 -11.03 14.02
C PRO A 149 -8.73 -11.47 15.45
N GLN A 150 -9.56 -12.35 16.01
CA GLN A 150 -9.37 -12.94 17.34
C GLN A 150 -9.43 -14.47 17.31
N ARG A 151 -8.53 -15.11 18.07
CA ARG A 151 -8.60 -16.53 18.41
C ARG A 151 -9.30 -16.70 19.75
N ASP A 152 -10.25 -17.64 19.81
CA ASP A 152 -10.99 -17.96 21.04
C ASP A 152 -10.14 -18.76 22.06
N TYR A 153 -8.99 -19.32 21.67
CA TYR A 153 -8.13 -20.09 22.56
C TYR A 153 -6.63 -19.93 22.20
N SER A 154 -5.90 -19.33 23.15
CA SER A 154 -4.44 -19.32 23.43
C SER A 154 -3.37 -18.77 22.46
N ASP A 155 -2.41 -18.10 23.13
CA ASP A 155 -0.99 -17.82 22.86
C ASP A 155 -0.52 -16.78 21.84
N THR A 156 -1.42 -16.15 21.09
CA THR A 156 -1.11 -14.87 20.45
C THR A 156 -2.21 -13.90 20.81
N THR A 157 -1.94 -13.01 21.78
CA THR A 157 -2.84 -11.90 22.07
C THR A 157 -2.95 -11.07 20.80
N ALA A 158 -4.12 -11.16 20.14
CA ALA A 158 -4.46 -10.24 19.08
C ALA A 158 -4.17 -8.82 19.58
N PRO A 159 -3.52 -7.97 18.77
CA PRO A 159 -3.10 -6.68 19.25
C PRO A 159 -4.32 -5.88 19.71
N THR A 160 -4.13 -5.17 20.81
CA THR A 160 -5.17 -4.28 21.34
C THR A 160 -5.04 -2.95 20.63
N PRO A 161 -6.09 -2.44 19.97
CA PRO A 161 -6.07 -1.11 19.39
C PRO A 161 -5.81 -0.02 20.44
N PRO A 162 -5.40 1.19 20.04
CA PRO A 162 -5.21 2.31 20.94
C PRO A 162 -6.49 2.64 21.73
N GLN A 163 -6.36 3.16 22.94
CA GLN A 163 -7.50 3.43 23.84
C GLN A 163 -8.54 4.42 23.27
N TRP A 164 -8.13 5.29 22.35
CA TRP A 164 -9.04 6.23 21.66
C TRP A 164 -9.91 5.54 20.60
N MET A 165 -9.66 4.27 20.29
CA MET A 165 -10.54 3.45 19.45
C MET A 165 -11.52 2.66 20.32
N ARG A 166 -12.82 2.86 20.09
CA ARG A 166 -13.88 2.12 20.77
C ARG A 166 -14.21 0.82 20.02
N GLU A 167 -14.37 -0.27 20.76
CA GLU A 167 -14.93 -1.52 20.23
C GLU A 167 -16.42 -1.35 19.91
N VAL A 168 -16.83 -1.79 18.73
CA VAL A 168 -18.21 -1.66 18.23
C VAL A 168 -18.74 -2.99 17.72
N LYS A 169 -20.07 -3.07 17.55
CA LYS A 169 -20.70 -4.20 16.85
C LYS A 169 -20.44 -4.09 15.35
N GLU A 170 -20.46 -5.23 14.65
CA GLU A 170 -20.30 -5.27 13.19
C GLU A 170 -21.33 -4.38 12.46
N SER A 171 -22.58 -4.36 12.93
CA SER A 171 -23.63 -3.52 12.34
C SER A 171 -23.31 -2.02 12.39
N GLU A 172 -22.72 -1.57 13.50
CA GLU A 172 -22.30 -0.18 13.66
C GLU A 172 -21.06 0.14 12.80
N PHE A 173 -20.14 -0.82 12.70
CA PHE A 173 -18.97 -0.73 11.83
C PHE A 173 -19.36 -0.60 10.35
N LEU A 174 -20.32 -1.40 9.88
CA LEU A 174 -20.84 -1.33 8.51
C LEU A 174 -21.58 -0.02 8.25
N ALA A 175 -22.41 0.43 9.20
CA ALA A 175 -23.10 1.71 9.10
C ALA A 175 -22.09 2.88 9.00
N ALA A 176 -20.97 2.82 9.71
CA ALA A 176 -19.91 3.82 9.62
C ALA A 176 -19.20 3.84 8.25
N GLN A 177 -19.27 2.74 7.48
CA GLN A 177 -18.80 2.67 6.09
C GLN A 177 -19.83 3.15 5.06
N GLY A 178 -21.05 3.51 5.51
CA GLY A 178 -22.16 3.83 4.62
C GLY A 178 -22.81 2.60 3.98
N ARG A 179 -22.73 1.44 4.63
CA ARG A 179 -23.29 0.17 4.18
C ARG A 179 -24.41 -0.34 5.08
#